data_AF-K1U750-F1
#
_entry.id   AF-K1U750-F1
#
_cell.length_a   1.000
_cell.length_b   1.000
_cell.length_c   1.000
_cell.angle_alpha   90.00
_cell.angle_beta   90.00
_cell.angle_gamma   90.00
#
_symmetry.space_group_name_H-M   'P 1'
#
loop_
_entity.id
_entity.type
_entity.pdbx_description
1 polymer ?
#
loop_
_entity_poly.entity_id
_entity_poly.type
_entity_poly.pdbx_seq_one_letter_code
_entity_poly.pdbx_strand_id
1 'polypeptide(L)' 'MPETKQYGIIYADPPWHYDRKHGSGVAENHYPTMSIEEICALPVSELAAKDSALFLWATFPQLNEAFRVIDAWG' A
#
# COMPACT_ATOMS: atom_id res chain seq x y z
N MET A 1 -14.47 -25.01 1.24
CA MET A 1 -13.60 -23.87 0.91
C MET A 1 -12.76 -23.59 2.14
N PRO A 2 -11.43 -23.44 2.04
CA PRO A 2 -10.65 -23.01 3.20
C PRO A 2 -11.18 -21.65 3.65
N GLU A 3 -11.43 -21.46 4.94
CA GLU A 3 -11.78 -20.15 5.48
C GLU A 3 -10.63 -19.19 5.17
N THR A 4 -10.95 -18.08 4.50
CA THR A 4 -10.00 -16.99 4.29
C THR A 4 -9.70 -16.39 5.66
N LYS A 5 -8.49 -16.66 6.17
CA LYS A 5 -8.07 -16.16 7.47
C LYS A 5 -7.97 -14.64 7.43
N GLN A 6 -8.69 -13.97 8.32
CA GLN A 6 -8.60 -12.52 8.51
C GLN A 6 -7.58 -12.16 9.58
N TYR A 7 -6.97 -10.99 9.46
CA TYR A 7 -5.86 -10.53 10.29
C TYR A 7 -6.26 -9.29 11.10
N GLY A 8 -5.95 -9.30 12.40
CA GLY A 8 -6.15 -8.14 13.28
C GLY A 8 -5.07 -7.06 13.13
N ILE A 9 -3.96 -7.36 12.45
CA ILE A 9 -2.89 -6.41 12.15
C ILE A 9 -2.46 -6.61 10.70
N ILE A 10 -2.41 -5.52 9.95
CA ILE A 10 -1.84 -5.46 8.61
C ILE A 10 -0.61 -4.56 8.65
N TYR A 11 0.49 -5.04 8.09
CA TYR A 11 1.73 -4.29 7.93
C TYR A 11 2.06 -4.24 6.44
N ALA A 12 2.14 -3.03 5.89
CA ALA A 12 2.26 -2.83 4.45
C ALA A 12 3.35 -1.80 4.11
N ASP A 13 4.12 -2.12 3.08
CA ASP A 13 5.09 -1.23 2.42
C ASP A 13 4.79 -1.23 0.92
N PRO A 14 3.85 -0.38 0.44
CA PRO A 14 3.46 -0.39 -0.96
C PRO A 14 4.61 0.03 -1.88
N PRO A 15 4.69 -0.52 -3.10
CA PRO A 15 5.72 -0.17 -4.06
C PRO A 15 5.36 1.15 -4.76
N TRP A 16 5.45 2.26 -4.03
CA TRP A 16 5.04 3.60 -4.48
C TRP A 16 5.71 4.01 -5.80
N HIS A 17 4.91 4.33 -6.81
CA HIS A 17 5.41 5.00 -8.01
C HIS A 17 5.66 6.49 -7.74
N TYR A 18 6.81 7.01 -8.20
CA TYR A 18 7.18 8.42 -8.10
C TYR A 18 7.40 9.00 -9.49
N ASP A 19 6.92 10.21 -9.77
CA ASP A 19 7.31 10.96 -10.98
C ASP A 19 8.72 11.57 -10.82
N ARG A 20 9.71 10.71 -10.56
CA ARG A 20 11.13 11.07 -10.53
C ARG A 20 11.87 10.23 -11.57
N LYS A 21 12.32 10.90 -12.63
CA LYS A 21 12.95 10.24 -13.78
C LYS A 21 14.47 10.06 -13.62
N HIS A 22 15.10 10.70 -12.63
CA HIS A 22 16.56 10.74 -12.50
C HIS A 22 17.03 10.61 -11.05
N GLY A 23 18.15 9.88 -10.85
CA GLY A 23 18.81 9.67 -9.56
C GLY A 23 18.95 8.19 -9.18
N SER A 24 19.95 7.86 -8.37
CA SER A 24 20.18 6.49 -7.88
C SER A 24 19.08 5.99 -6.92
N GLY A 25 18.34 6.91 -6.31
CA GLY A 25 17.24 6.61 -5.39
C GLY A 25 15.86 6.46 -6.05
N VAL A 26 15.77 6.35 -7.38
CA VAL A 26 14.51 6.08 -8.07
C VAL A 26 14.17 4.60 -7.87
N ALA A 27 13.05 4.32 -7.19
CA ALA A 27 12.61 2.97 -6.84
C ALA A 27 12.49 2.05 -8.07
N GLU A 28 11.98 2.58 -9.17
CA GLU A 28 11.79 1.85 -10.44
C GLU A 28 13.07 1.29 -11.05
N ASN A 29 14.25 1.85 -10.71
CA ASN A 29 15.53 1.31 -11.16
C ASN A 29 15.88 -0.02 -10.45
N HIS A 30 15.20 -0.35 -9.35
CA HIS A 30 15.50 -1.50 -8.50
C HIS A 30 14.38 -2.55 -8.50
N TYR A 31 13.11 -2.12 -8.62
CA TYR A 31 11.95 -3.01 -8.66
C TYR A 31 10.72 -2.34 -9.32
N PRO A 32 9.76 -3.11 -9.86
CA PRO A 32 8.52 -2.56 -10.41
C PRO A 32 7.69 -1.84 -9.33
N THR A 33 7.19 -0.65 -9.66
CA THR A 33 6.28 0.12 -8.80
C THR A 33 4.83 0.04 -9.29
N MET A 34 3.89 0.39 -8.41
CA MET A 34 2.47 0.49 -8.72
C MET A 34 2.01 1.95 -8.65
N SER A 35 1.07 2.30 -9.53
CA SER A 35 0.30 3.53 -9.41
C SER A 35 -0.53 3.53 -8.12
N ILE A 36 -0.95 4.72 -7.69
CA ILE A 36 -1.79 4.83 -6.50
C ILE A 36 -3.13 4.11 -6.70
N GLU A 37 -3.70 4.17 -7.91
CA GLU A 37 -4.93 3.46 -8.25
C GLU A 37 -4.79 1.93 -8.12
N GLU A 38 -3.64 1.37 -8.53
CA GLU A 38 -3.34 -0.05 -8.39
C GLU A 38 -3.17 -0.45 -6.92
N ILE A 39 -2.48 0.37 -6.11
CA ILE A 39 -2.31 0.13 -4.67
C ILE A 39 -3.66 0.15 -3.96
N CYS A 40 -4.50 1.14 -4.24
CA CYS A 40 -5.85 1.24 -3.66
C CYS A 40 -6.75 0.05 -4.05
N ALA A 41 -6.52 -0.57 -5.21
CA ALA A 41 -7.30 -1.71 -5.68
C ALA A 41 -6.87 -3.06 -5.08
N LEU A 42 -5.80 -3.12 -4.28
CA LEU A 42 -5.37 -4.35 -3.61
C LEU A 42 -6.46 -4.84 -2.64
N PRO A 43 -6.74 -6.16 -2.56
CA PRO A 43 -7.84 -6.72 -1.77
C PRO A 43 -7.48 -6.83 -0.27
N VAL A 44 -6.90 -5.77 0.29
CA VAL A 44 -6.46 -5.73 1.70
C VAL A 44 -7.65 -5.77 2.65
N SER A 45 -8.77 -5.14 2.27
CA SER A 45 -10.03 -5.15 3.03
C SER A 45 -10.60 -6.56 3.22
N GLU A 46 -10.40 -7.47 2.25
CA GLU A 46 -10.83 -8.87 2.33
C GLU A 46 -10.00 -9.68 3.34
N LEU A 47 -8.74 -9.25 3.57
CA LEU A 47 -7.80 -9.87 4.51
C LEU A 47 -7.92 -9.28 5.92
N ALA A 48 -8.46 -8.07 6.06
CA ALA A 48 -8.59 -7.41 7.35
C ALA A 48 -9.72 -8.00 8.21
N ALA A 49 -9.45 -8.22 9.49
CA ALA A 49 -10.52 -8.45 10.47
C ALA A 49 -11.30 -7.15 10.70
N LYS A 50 -12.57 -7.27 11.10
CA LYS A 50 -13.47 -6.12 11.33
C LYS A 50 -12.84 -5.05 12.24
N ASP A 51 -12.24 -5.48 13.34
CA ASP A 51 -11.48 -4.61 14.25
C ASP A 51 -10.00 -4.94 14.07
N SER A 52 -9.29 -4.11 13.31
CA SER A 52 -7.88 -4.32 12.97
C SER A 52 -7.09 -3.01 12.94
N ALA A 53 -5.76 -3.13 12.93
CA ALA A 53 -4.84 -2.01 12.83
C ALA A 53 -3.98 -2.12 11.57
N LEU A 54 -3.82 -1.01 10.86
CA LEU A 54 -2.93 -0.87 9.71
C LEU A 54 -1.67 -0.09 10.11
N PHE A 55 -0.52 -0.69 9.84
CA PHE A 55 0.78 -0.05 9.87
C PHE A 55 1.27 0.10 8.44
N LEU A 56 1.17 1.33 7.90
CA LEU A 56 1.49 1.63 6.51
C LEU A 56 2.77 2.46 6.41
N TRP A 57 3.76 1.98 5.67
CA TRP A 57 4.91 2.79 5.29
C TRP A 57 4.53 3.80 4.22
N ALA A 58 4.81 5.06 4.49
CA ALA A 58 4.71 6.15 3.53
C ALA A 58 6.00 6.95 3.54
N THR A 59 6.44 7.41 2.37
CA THR A 59 7.50 8.41 2.28
C THR A 59 6.90 9.81 2.36
N PHE A 60 7.72 10.80 2.74
CA PHE A 60 7.25 12.19 2.87
C PHE A 60 6.47 12.70 1.63
N PRO A 61 6.91 12.46 0.37
CA PRO A 61 6.15 12.90 -0.80
C PRO A 61 4.82 12.17 -1.02
N GLN A 62 4.66 10.95 -0.47
CA GLN A 62 3.49 10.09 -0.68
C GLN A 62 2.48 10.18 0.46
N LEU A 63 2.65 11.12 1.42
CA LEU A 63 1.80 11.16 2.61
C LEU A 63 0.31 11.35 2.26
N ASN A 64 -0.01 12.20 1.28
CA ASN A 64 -1.40 12.37 0.83
C ASN A 64 -1.95 11.11 0.15
N GLU A 65 -1.12 10.44 -0.65
CA GLU A 65 -1.50 9.20 -1.32
C GLU A 65 -1.70 8.07 -0.30
N ALA A 66 -0.90 8.03 0.76
CA ALA A 66 -1.08 7.07 1.86
C ALA A 66 -2.45 7.22 2.53
N PHE A 67 -2.97 8.44 2.71
CA PHE A 67 -4.34 8.63 3.19
C PHE A 67 -5.38 8.09 2.20
N ARG A 68 -5.19 8.27 0.89
CA ARG A 68 -6.07 7.66 -0.13
C ARG A 68 -6.05 6.13 -0.06
N VAL A 69 -4.90 5.52 0.20
CA VAL A 69 -4.79 4.06 0.40
C VAL A 69 -5.54 3.62 1.65
N ILE A 70 -5.36 4.32 2.77
CA ILE A 70 -6.06 4.04 4.03
C ILE A 70 -7.57 4.08 3.80
N ASP A 71 -8.09 5.14 3.18
CA ASP A 71 -9.52 5.28 2.88
C ASP A 71 -10.04 4.18 1.93
N ALA A 72 -9.23 3.77 0.94
CA ALA A 72 -9.61 2.73 -0.01
C ALA A 72 -9.66 1.33 0.60
N TRP A 73 -8.81 1.05 1.58
CA TRP A 73 -8.73 -0.25 2.25
C TRP A 73 -9.72 -0.43 3.41
N GLY A 74 -10.37 0.65 3.86
CA GLY A 74 -11.46 0.61 4.83
C GLY A 74 -11.12 1.24 6.18
#